data_AF-A0A161ZSJ8-F1
#
_entry.id   AF-A0A161ZSJ8-F1
#
_cell.length_a   1.000
_cell.length_b   1.000
_cell.length_c   1.000
_cell.angle_alpha   90.00
_cell.angle_beta   90.00
_cell.angle_gamma   90.00
#
_symmetry.space_group_name_H-M   'P 1'
#
loop_
_entity.id
_entity.type
_entity.pdbx_description
1 polymer ?
#
loop_
_entity_poly.entity_id
_entity_poly.type
_entity_poly.pdbx_seq_one_letter_code
_entity_poly.pdbx_strand_id
1 'polypeptide(L)'
;MLFQVGGQGSRPTFFEMAAAQQLPSSLRAALTYSLGVLALRRPLLHKVLDYEDEFFALLTLVLETHSLRNTDACFSESLYGLRRRAVNMKLKNKVNSEAGERIHQSSLEKHQKVLSVAFLVVLPYFKSKLYTIYNKEREAALQATLWGHVGDRLNENDYTGGDDHSSASSNASDVEGSARATMAKRIKKIIGVCYPWIHAGNEGLAFAYQLLYLLDATGFYSPGLHALGVHVCRATGQELMDTSSRISRIRSRERERLRGPPWLKTLQGTLLSCSYAVLDYAQTGLIAAVFFFKMMEWWYQSAEERMSAPTVYPPPPPPPPPKVAKEGIPLPAEKTICPLCSQKRANPSVISVSGFVFCYTCVFKYVSQVPCLRDNYAYLLHDLNTGTVGVVDPSEAVPVIDALSKKNLNLTYILNTHHHYDHTGGNMELKERYGAKVIGSGVDIDRIPGIDIALNDGDSWMFGGHEVLVIGTPGHTRGQDGGISQSGSVVTALGLNKPFSRS
;
A
#
# COMPACT_ATOMS: atom_id res chain seq x y z
N MET A 1 19.83 20.08 -23.30
CA MET A 1 19.26 21.40 -23.64
C MET A 1 17.87 21.20 -24.23
N LEU A 2 16.85 21.00 -23.40
CA LEU A 2 15.46 20.89 -23.83
C LEU A 2 14.62 21.77 -22.92
N PHE A 3 13.73 22.56 -23.54
CA PHE A 3 12.84 23.58 -22.98
C PHE A 3 13.48 24.96 -22.67
N GLN A 4 13.90 25.67 -23.72
CA GLN A 4 13.89 27.14 -23.70
C GLN A 4 12.76 27.63 -24.60
N VAL A 5 11.56 27.78 -24.02
CA VAL A 5 10.47 28.54 -24.63
C VAL A 5 10.26 29.76 -23.73
N GLY A 6 10.98 30.85 -24.00
CA GLY A 6 10.86 32.11 -23.26
C GLY A 6 12.17 32.86 -23.14
N GLY A 7 12.13 34.19 -23.35
CA GLY A 7 13.30 35.07 -23.40
C GLY A 7 14.23 35.01 -22.19
N GLN A 8 15.48 35.41 -22.40
CA GLN A 8 16.55 35.39 -21.39
C GLN A 8 16.11 36.06 -20.07
N GLY A 9 16.30 35.38 -18.93
CA GLY A 9 16.07 35.94 -17.60
C GLY A 9 14.61 36.21 -17.22
N SER A 10 13.65 35.78 -18.04
CA SER A 10 12.23 36.02 -17.80
C SER A 10 11.63 35.11 -16.72
N ARG A 11 10.60 35.64 -16.05
CA ARG A 11 9.69 34.95 -15.13
C ARG A 11 9.25 33.60 -15.72
N PRO A 12 9.30 32.49 -14.96
CA PRO A 12 8.84 31.20 -15.44
C PRO A 12 7.33 31.19 -15.62
N THR A 13 6.86 30.43 -16.61
CA THR A 13 5.42 30.22 -16.81
C THR A 13 4.81 29.50 -15.62
N PHE A 14 3.49 29.67 -15.46
CA PHE A 14 2.73 28.92 -14.47
C PHE A 14 2.92 27.40 -14.62
N PHE A 15 2.92 26.90 -15.86
CA PHE A 15 3.06 25.46 -16.14
C PHE A 15 4.44 24.90 -15.77
N GLU A 16 5.52 25.65 -16.02
CA GLU A 16 6.86 25.25 -15.58
C GLU A 16 6.94 25.18 -14.05
N MET A 17 6.36 26.15 -13.35
CA MET A 17 6.31 26.16 -11.89
C MET A 17 5.47 25.01 -11.32
N ALA A 18 4.29 24.76 -11.91
CA ALA A 18 3.40 23.67 -11.51
C ALA A 18 4.06 22.29 -11.72
N ALA A 19 4.70 22.08 -12.87
CA ALA A 19 5.41 20.84 -13.17
C ALA A 19 6.57 20.61 -12.19
N ALA A 20 7.35 21.65 -11.88
CA ALA A 20 8.43 21.57 -10.88
C ALA A 20 7.91 21.28 -9.47
N GLN A 21 6.73 21.78 -9.08
CA GLN A 21 6.13 21.50 -7.77
C GLN A 21 5.60 20.05 -7.66
N GLN A 22 5.06 19.49 -8.75
CA GLN A 22 4.42 18.17 -8.72
C GLN A 22 5.42 17.00 -8.77
N LEU A 23 6.63 17.25 -9.27
CA LEU A 23 7.64 16.21 -9.48
C LEU A 23 8.03 15.43 -8.21
N PRO A 24 8.32 16.04 -7.04
CA PRO A 24 8.69 15.30 -5.83
C PRO A 24 7.59 14.35 -5.33
N SER A 25 6.33 14.77 -5.39
CA SER A 25 5.19 13.93 -4.99
C SER A 25 5.03 12.72 -5.91
N SER A 26 5.26 12.92 -7.21
CA SER A 26 5.21 11.87 -8.23
C SER A 26 6.35 10.87 -8.06
N LEU A 27 7.56 11.37 -7.80
CA LEU A 27 8.73 10.54 -7.54
C LEU A 27 8.54 9.68 -6.28
N ARG A 28 7.98 10.26 -5.22
CA ARG A 28 7.65 9.51 -4.00
C ARG A 28 6.69 8.36 -4.31
N ALA A 29 5.57 8.62 -4.97
CA ALA A 29 4.59 7.61 -5.33
C ALA A 29 5.21 6.46 -6.16
N ALA A 30 6.01 6.81 -7.17
CA ALA A 30 6.70 5.82 -8.01
C ALA A 30 7.68 4.94 -7.23
N LEU A 31 8.44 5.54 -6.31
CA LEU A 31 9.38 4.82 -5.47
C LEU A 31 8.68 3.94 -4.45
N THR A 32 7.61 4.43 -3.80
CA THR A 32 6.80 3.65 -2.86
C THR A 32 6.20 2.42 -3.55
N TYR A 33 5.60 2.59 -4.73
CA TYR A 33 5.08 1.47 -5.52
C TYR A 33 6.17 0.46 -5.89
N SER A 34 7.29 0.94 -6.43
CA SER A 34 8.40 0.09 -6.85
C SER A 34 9.00 -0.71 -5.67
N LEU A 35 9.15 -0.06 -4.52
CA LEU A 35 9.59 -0.70 -3.27
C LEU A 35 8.56 -1.72 -2.78
N GLY A 36 7.26 -1.44 -2.90
CA GLY A 36 6.18 -2.38 -2.59
C GLY A 36 6.28 -3.67 -3.40
N VAL A 37 6.45 -3.56 -4.73
CA VAL A 37 6.61 -4.72 -5.62
C VAL A 37 7.89 -5.50 -5.29
N LEU A 38 8.99 -4.81 -4.99
CA LEU A 38 10.25 -5.46 -4.60
C LEU A 38 10.15 -6.13 -3.22
N ALA A 39 9.35 -5.58 -2.29
CA ALA A 39 9.16 -6.13 -0.96
C ALA A 39 8.51 -7.52 -1.00
N LEU A 40 7.63 -7.79 -1.97
CA LEU A 40 7.07 -9.12 -2.21
C LEU A 40 8.14 -10.19 -2.46
N ARG A 41 9.30 -9.80 -3.03
CA ARG A 41 10.42 -10.71 -3.31
C ARG A 41 11.49 -10.69 -2.22
N ARG A 42 11.59 -9.61 -1.44
CA ARG A 42 12.66 -9.38 -0.45
C ARG A 42 12.09 -8.84 0.86
N PRO A 43 11.97 -9.67 1.91
CA PRO A 43 11.31 -9.27 3.16
C PRO A 43 12.03 -8.14 3.93
N LEU A 44 13.32 -7.89 3.65
CA LEU A 44 14.05 -6.76 4.24
C LEU A 44 13.48 -5.38 3.82
N LEU A 45 12.84 -5.29 2.65
CA LEU A 45 12.29 -4.04 2.13
C LEU A 45 10.97 -3.64 2.81
N HIS A 46 10.27 -4.57 3.45
CA HIS A 46 9.09 -4.23 4.26
C HIS A 46 9.44 -3.26 5.40
N LYS A 47 10.61 -3.42 6.02
CA LYS A 47 11.08 -2.49 7.07
C LYS A 47 11.30 -1.07 6.53
N VAL A 48 11.61 -0.91 5.24
CA VAL A 48 11.76 0.42 4.64
C VAL A 48 10.39 1.06 4.40
N LEU A 49 9.40 0.26 3.99
CA LEU A 49 8.02 0.71 3.79
C LEU A 49 7.32 1.07 5.12
N ASP A 50 7.66 0.39 6.22
CA ASP A 50 7.13 0.74 7.56
C ASP A 50 7.55 2.16 8.00
N TYR A 51 8.69 2.66 7.50
CA TYR A 51 9.24 4.00 7.78
C TYR A 51 9.30 4.86 6.51
N GLU A 52 8.25 4.79 5.68
CA GLU A 52 8.19 5.49 4.39
C GLU A 52 8.45 7.00 4.54
N ASP A 53 7.78 7.67 5.49
CA ASP A 53 7.92 9.12 5.69
C ASP A 53 9.33 9.54 6.06
N GLU A 54 9.96 8.81 6.99
CA GLU A 54 11.31 9.07 7.48
C GLU A 54 12.34 8.85 6.36
N PHE A 55 12.18 7.78 5.59
CA PHE A 55 13.04 7.46 4.46
C PHE A 55 13.00 8.56 3.39
N PHE A 56 11.80 9.00 2.98
CA PHE A 56 11.69 10.05 1.97
C PHE A 56 12.10 11.41 2.50
N ALA A 57 11.85 11.74 3.78
CA ALA A 57 12.34 12.98 4.36
C ALA A 57 13.88 13.03 4.34
N LEU A 58 14.56 11.93 4.67
CA LEU A 58 16.02 11.81 4.56
C LEU A 58 16.49 11.94 3.11
N LEU A 59 15.84 11.25 2.18
CA LEU A 59 16.18 11.29 0.75
C LEU A 59 16.04 12.72 0.19
N THR A 60 14.92 13.38 0.44
CA THR A 60 14.68 14.76 0.04
C THR A 60 15.67 15.72 0.71
N LEU A 61 16.03 15.50 1.98
CA LEU A 61 17.05 16.29 2.66
C LEU A 61 18.39 16.22 1.93
N VAL A 62 18.84 15.02 1.55
CA VAL A 62 20.10 14.83 0.82
C VAL A 62 20.03 15.48 -0.57
N LEU A 63 18.95 15.24 -1.32
CA LEU A 63 18.78 15.76 -2.68
C LEU A 63 18.69 17.30 -2.71
N GLU A 64 17.85 17.89 -1.86
CA GLU A 64 17.66 19.35 -1.82
C GLU A 64 18.90 20.07 -1.29
N THR A 65 19.56 19.51 -0.27
CA THR A 65 20.82 20.08 0.24
C THR A 65 21.91 20.05 -0.83
N HIS A 66 22.02 18.95 -1.59
CA HIS A 66 22.98 18.84 -2.69
C HIS A 66 22.65 19.82 -3.82
N SER A 67 21.37 19.90 -4.22
CA SER A 67 20.92 20.76 -5.33
C SER A 67 21.13 22.25 -4.99
N LEU A 68 20.59 22.73 -3.86
CA LEU A 68 20.71 24.15 -3.47
C LEU A 68 22.16 24.59 -3.21
N ARG A 69 23.06 23.67 -2.86
CA ARG A 69 24.49 23.98 -2.70
C ARG A 69 25.21 24.17 -4.03
N ASN A 70 24.78 23.48 -5.08
CA ASN A 70 25.49 23.41 -6.36
C ASN A 70 24.87 24.29 -7.45
N THR A 71 23.53 24.39 -7.51
CA THR A 71 22.80 25.02 -8.60
C THR A 71 21.96 26.24 -8.18
N ASP A 72 21.96 26.59 -6.88
CA ASP A 72 21.09 27.62 -6.29
C ASP A 72 19.60 27.42 -6.67
N ALA A 73 19.20 26.17 -6.86
CA ALA A 73 17.85 25.75 -7.21
C ALA A 73 17.49 24.51 -6.39
N CYS A 74 16.19 24.27 -6.21
CA CYS A 74 15.73 22.98 -5.72
C CYS A 74 15.95 21.87 -6.73
N PHE A 75 15.89 20.62 -6.26
CA PHE A 75 16.10 19.47 -7.12
C PHE A 75 15.17 19.50 -8.35
N SER A 76 13.87 19.69 -8.12
CA SER A 76 12.90 19.76 -9.21
C SER A 76 13.07 21.01 -10.08
N GLU A 77 13.32 22.18 -9.48
CA GLU A 77 13.57 23.43 -10.21
C GLU A 77 14.78 23.30 -11.14
N SER A 78 15.87 22.69 -10.67
CA SER A 78 17.08 22.42 -11.45
C SER A 78 16.81 21.49 -12.64
N LEU A 79 15.87 20.55 -12.51
CA LEU A 79 15.50 19.64 -13.60
C LEU A 79 14.78 20.36 -14.74
N TYR A 80 14.02 21.41 -14.42
CA TYR A 80 13.31 22.27 -15.37
C TYR A 80 14.11 23.53 -15.79
N GLY A 81 15.39 23.63 -15.42
CA GLY A 81 16.22 24.78 -15.78
C GLY A 81 15.86 26.08 -15.04
N LEU A 82 15.21 25.97 -13.87
CA LEU A 82 14.84 27.07 -13.00
C LEU A 82 15.90 27.28 -11.91
N ARG A 83 16.00 28.51 -11.40
CA ARG A 83 16.91 28.91 -10.33
C ARG A 83 16.24 29.86 -9.35
N ARG A 84 16.65 29.79 -8.09
CA ARG A 84 16.23 30.72 -7.05
C ARG A 84 17.16 31.93 -7.04
N ARG A 85 16.61 33.10 -6.72
CA ARG A 85 17.36 34.34 -6.52
C ARG A 85 16.80 35.11 -5.34
N ALA A 86 17.68 35.72 -4.55
CA ALA A 86 17.29 36.53 -3.41
C ALA A 86 16.64 37.85 -3.87
N VAL A 87 15.58 38.26 -3.19
CA VAL A 87 14.98 39.60 -3.34
C VAL A 87 15.37 40.44 -2.14
N ASN A 88 16.09 41.53 -2.35
CA ASN A 88 16.33 42.52 -1.30
C ASN A 88 15.06 43.35 -1.07
N MET A 89 14.25 42.96 -0.07
CA MET A 89 13.04 43.68 0.36
C MET A 89 13.31 45.10 0.91
N LYS A 90 14.58 45.51 1.09
CA LYS A 90 14.97 46.79 1.71
C LYS A 90 14.95 48.02 0.79
N LEU A 91 14.54 47.92 -0.48
CA LEU A 91 14.60 49.05 -1.41
C LEU A 91 13.34 49.22 -2.27
N LYS A 92 12.15 49.13 -1.66
CA LYS A 92 10.88 49.52 -2.29
C LYS A 92 10.29 50.77 -1.63
N ASN A 93 11.13 51.78 -1.40
CA ASN A 93 10.73 53.09 -0.88
C ASN A 93 11.49 54.24 -1.56
N LYS A 94 11.63 54.21 -2.88
CA LYS A 94 11.86 55.42 -3.69
C LYS A 94 11.42 55.23 -5.13
N VAL A 95 10.68 56.22 -5.60
CA VAL A 95 9.94 56.36 -6.85
C VAL A 95 10.87 56.58 -8.06
N ASN A 96 10.41 56.14 -9.24
CA ASN A 96 10.77 56.47 -10.63
C ASN A 96 12.22 56.88 -10.97
N SER A 97 12.85 56.14 -11.89
CA SER A 97 13.39 56.72 -13.13
C SER A 97 13.87 55.63 -14.08
N GLU A 98 13.51 55.78 -15.36
CA GLU A 98 14.04 55.04 -16.49
C GLU A 98 15.58 55.15 -16.53
N ALA A 99 16.27 54.03 -16.36
CA ALA A 99 17.65 53.80 -16.80
C ALA A 99 17.90 52.27 -16.81
N GLY A 100 18.41 51.77 -17.94
CA GLY A 100 18.49 50.33 -18.26
C GLY A 100 18.87 49.42 -17.08
N GLU A 101 17.94 48.55 -16.70
CA GLU A 101 18.03 47.58 -15.61
C GLU A 101 19.09 46.50 -15.91
N ARG A 102 20.37 46.80 -15.64
CA ARG A 102 21.31 45.78 -15.19
C ARG A 102 21.07 45.53 -13.71
N ILE A 103 19.99 44.83 -13.38
CA ILE A 103 19.81 44.26 -12.05
C ILE A 103 20.91 43.22 -11.87
N HIS A 104 21.96 43.56 -11.11
CA HIS A 104 22.91 42.59 -10.61
C HIS A 104 22.17 41.63 -9.66
N GLN A 105 21.64 40.55 -10.22
CA GLN A 105 20.90 39.53 -9.49
C GLN A 105 21.85 38.73 -8.59
N SER A 106 21.78 38.93 -7.28
CA SER A 106 22.64 38.27 -6.28
C SER A 106 22.28 36.79 -6.05
N SER A 107 23.30 35.94 -5.89
CA SER A 107 23.17 34.53 -5.44
C SER A 107 22.55 34.45 -4.05
N LEU A 108 21.91 33.31 -3.72
CA LEU A 108 21.25 33.10 -2.43
C LEU A 108 22.21 33.16 -1.24
N GLU A 109 21.75 33.77 -0.15
CA GLU A 109 22.46 33.74 1.13
C GLU A 109 22.41 32.34 1.78
N LYS A 110 23.41 32.02 2.62
CA LYS A 110 23.48 30.73 3.33
C LYS A 110 22.23 30.46 4.17
N HIS A 111 21.72 31.48 4.86
CA HIS A 111 20.51 31.37 5.67
C HIS A 111 19.28 31.02 4.80
N GLN A 112 19.10 31.68 3.65
CA GLN A 112 18.00 31.40 2.73
C GLN A 112 18.06 29.98 2.15
N LYS A 113 19.26 29.44 1.91
CA LYS A 113 19.44 28.05 1.47
C LYS A 113 19.01 27.06 2.55
N VAL A 114 19.44 27.24 3.80
CA VAL A 114 19.06 26.37 4.92
C VAL A 114 17.57 26.44 5.19
N LEU A 115 17.00 27.64 5.19
CA LEU A 115 15.57 27.84 5.43
C LEU A 115 14.71 27.26 4.29
N SER A 116 15.20 27.33 3.04
CA SER A 116 14.57 26.66 1.89
C SER A 116 14.52 25.15 2.07
N VAL A 117 15.63 24.51 2.48
CA VAL A 117 15.65 23.07 2.74
C VAL A 117 14.70 22.71 3.87
N ALA A 118 14.68 23.49 4.96
CA ALA A 118 13.76 23.27 6.07
C ALA A 118 12.29 23.31 5.60
N PHE A 119 11.91 24.31 4.79
CA PHE A 119 10.56 24.40 4.25
C PHE A 119 10.17 23.24 3.32
N LEU A 120 11.12 22.66 2.60
CA LEU A 120 10.87 21.58 1.65
C LEU A 120 10.88 20.18 2.27
N VAL A 121 11.55 20.00 3.41
CA VAL A 121 11.66 18.70 4.08
C VAL A 121 10.76 18.65 5.31
N VAL A 122 10.87 19.63 6.19
CA VAL A 122 10.24 19.62 7.51
C VAL A 122 8.74 19.86 7.39
N LEU A 123 8.33 20.87 6.61
CA LEU A 123 6.91 21.21 6.45
C LEU A 123 6.10 20.03 5.84
N PRO A 124 6.53 19.38 4.74
CA PRO A 124 5.79 18.24 4.19
C PRO A 124 5.79 17.03 5.11
N TYR A 125 6.89 16.77 5.84
CA TYR A 125 6.95 15.69 6.82
C TYR A 125 5.92 15.89 7.94
N PHE A 126 5.85 17.08 8.53
CA PHE A 126 4.84 17.40 9.55
C PHE A 126 3.41 17.34 8.98
N LYS A 127 3.19 17.85 7.75
CA LYS A 127 1.89 17.75 7.08
C LYS A 127 1.45 16.29 6.90
N SER A 128 2.37 15.41 6.49
CA SER A 128 2.11 13.96 6.35
C SER A 128 1.73 13.33 7.69
N LYS A 129 2.53 13.55 8.75
CA LYS A 129 2.23 12.99 10.08
C LYS A 129 0.91 13.48 10.66
N LEU A 130 0.60 14.77 10.51
CA LEU A 130 -0.70 15.31 10.95
C LEU A 130 -1.86 14.69 10.16
N TYR A 131 -1.71 14.50 8.85
CA TYR A 131 -2.70 13.84 8.00
C TYR A 131 -2.96 12.39 8.44
N THR A 132 -1.91 11.61 8.71
CA THR A 132 -2.02 10.23 9.19
C THR A 132 -2.76 10.15 10.52
N ILE A 133 -2.44 11.05 11.46
CA ILE A 133 -3.13 11.12 12.75
C ILE A 133 -4.61 11.48 12.56
N TYR A 134 -4.90 12.49 11.72
CA TYR A 134 -6.26 12.91 11.40
C TYR A 134 -7.10 11.78 10.78
N ASN A 135 -6.58 11.08 9.77
CA ASN A 135 -7.30 9.99 9.12
C ASN A 135 -7.59 8.83 10.07
N LYS A 136 -6.63 8.48 10.93
CA LYS A 136 -6.84 7.43 11.94
C LYS A 136 -7.97 7.77 12.92
N GLU A 137 -8.03 9.03 13.38
CA GLU A 137 -9.12 9.49 14.25
C GLU A 137 -10.46 9.59 13.51
N ARG A 138 -10.46 10.07 12.26
CA ARG A 138 -11.64 10.15 11.41
C ARG A 138 -12.23 8.76 11.13
N GLU A 139 -11.40 7.78 10.79
CA GLU A 139 -11.81 6.40 10.59
C GLU A 139 -12.36 5.79 11.87
N ALA A 140 -11.70 6.01 13.01
CA ALA A 140 -12.20 5.55 14.31
C ALA A 140 -13.55 6.18 14.68
N ALA A 141 -13.75 7.47 14.39
CA ALA A 141 -15.01 8.18 14.63
C ALA A 141 -16.12 7.71 13.68
N LEU A 142 -15.82 7.52 12.38
CA LEU A 142 -16.76 6.96 11.41
C LEU A 142 -17.17 5.53 11.80
N GLN A 143 -16.20 4.71 12.19
CA GLN A 143 -16.46 3.35 12.67
C GLN A 143 -17.34 3.35 13.92
N ALA A 144 -17.10 4.25 14.87
CA ALA A 144 -17.93 4.40 16.06
C ALA A 144 -19.35 4.93 15.75
N THR A 145 -19.50 5.78 14.74
CA THR A 145 -20.81 6.33 14.34
C THR A 145 -21.64 5.30 13.58
N LEU A 146 -21.01 4.50 12.73
CA LEU A 146 -21.69 3.46 11.93
C LEU A 146 -21.99 2.20 12.75
N TRP A 147 -21.11 1.82 13.68
CA TRP A 147 -21.16 0.51 14.36
C TRP A 147 -21.22 0.58 15.89
N GLY A 148 -21.31 1.78 16.47
CA GLY A 148 -21.23 2.02 17.90
C GLY A 148 -19.80 1.91 18.46
N HIS A 149 -19.60 2.34 19.71
CA HIS A 149 -18.33 2.09 20.40
C HIS A 149 -18.18 0.59 20.66
N VAL A 150 -17.41 -0.10 19.80
CA VAL A 150 -17.07 -1.53 19.95
C VAL A 150 -16.38 -1.83 21.31
N GLY A 151 -15.87 -0.79 22.00
CA GLY A 151 -15.28 -0.90 23.34
C GLY A 151 -16.27 -0.93 24.51
N ASP A 152 -17.50 -0.44 24.36
CA ASP A 152 -18.44 -0.26 25.50
C ASP A 152 -19.47 -1.38 25.66
N ARG A 153 -19.55 -2.34 24.72
CA ARG A 153 -20.40 -3.54 24.87
C ARG A 153 -19.73 -4.69 25.63
N LEU A 154 -18.55 -4.47 26.22
CA LEU A 154 -17.78 -5.50 26.92
C LEU A 154 -17.96 -5.50 28.45
N ASN A 155 -18.91 -4.71 29.00
CA ASN A 155 -19.03 -4.59 30.46
C ASN A 155 -20.46 -4.62 31.02
N GLU A 156 -21.36 -5.33 30.35
CA GLU A 156 -22.64 -5.72 30.95
C GLU A 156 -22.93 -7.18 30.62
N ASN A 157 -22.57 -8.06 31.54
CA ASN A 157 -23.35 -9.25 31.85
C ASN A 157 -23.19 -9.52 33.34
N ASP A 158 -24.12 -8.93 34.06
CA ASP A 158 -24.49 -9.26 35.41
C ASP A 158 -24.99 -10.73 35.43
N TYR A 159 -24.25 -11.62 36.08
CA TYR A 159 -24.80 -12.86 36.62
C TYR A 159 -24.15 -13.10 37.98
N THR A 160 -25.03 -13.07 38.97
CA THR A 160 -24.84 -13.18 40.40
C THR A 160 -24.16 -14.48 40.85
N GLY A 161 -23.21 -14.38 41.78
CA GLY A 161 -22.72 -15.53 42.56
C GLY A 161 -21.45 -15.29 43.37
N GLY A 162 -21.61 -14.87 44.64
CA GLY A 162 -20.89 -15.37 45.82
C GLY A 162 -19.36 -15.20 45.97
N ASP A 163 -19.02 -14.50 47.06
CA ASP A 163 -17.89 -14.72 47.98
C ASP A 163 -16.52 -14.06 47.74
N ASP A 164 -16.30 -13.02 48.57
CA ASP A 164 -15.12 -12.67 49.38
C ASP A 164 -13.75 -13.30 49.06
N HIS A 165 -12.76 -12.47 48.71
CA HIS A 165 -11.69 -12.05 49.64
C HIS A 165 -10.61 -11.18 48.98
N SER A 166 -10.40 -10.00 49.58
CA SER A 166 -9.12 -9.31 49.85
C SER A 166 -8.12 -8.96 48.73
N SER A 167 -7.79 -7.67 48.76
CA SER A 167 -6.45 -7.07 48.90
C SER A 167 -5.94 -6.23 47.73
N ALA A 168 -5.81 -4.94 48.05
CA ALA A 168 -5.24 -3.89 47.26
C ALA A 168 -3.71 -4.03 47.15
N SER A 169 -3.18 -3.65 45.98
CA SER A 169 -1.85 -3.06 45.86
C SER A 169 -1.78 -2.24 44.58
N SER A 170 -2.14 -0.96 44.71
CA SER A 170 -1.94 0.10 43.73
C SER A 170 -0.45 0.36 43.52
N ASN A 171 0.08 0.11 42.32
CA ASN A 171 1.43 0.52 41.94
C ASN A 171 1.39 1.84 41.16
N ALA A 172 2.14 2.83 41.67
CA ALA A 172 2.21 4.22 41.21
C ALA A 172 2.80 4.42 39.79
N SER A 173 3.11 3.34 39.05
CA SER A 173 3.58 3.40 37.66
C SER A 173 2.44 3.61 36.63
N ASP A 174 1.20 3.29 36.98
CA ASP A 174 0.06 3.38 36.06
C ASP A 174 -0.53 4.80 35.92
N VAL A 175 -0.25 5.67 36.90
CA VAL A 175 -0.77 7.05 36.91
C VAL A 175 -0.04 7.93 35.88
N GLU A 176 1.27 7.77 35.71
CA GLU A 176 2.05 8.57 34.75
C GLU A 176 1.82 8.12 33.29
N GLY A 177 1.65 6.81 33.08
CA GLY A 177 1.19 6.25 31.81
C GLY A 177 -0.22 6.74 31.43
N SER A 178 -1.12 6.82 32.40
CA SER A 178 -2.49 7.33 32.23
C SER A 178 -2.53 8.83 31.92
N ALA A 179 -1.72 9.66 32.58
CA ALA A 179 -1.65 11.10 32.31
C ALA A 179 -1.10 11.41 30.91
N ARG A 180 0.00 10.76 30.49
CA ARG A 180 0.56 10.89 29.13
C ARG A 180 -0.40 10.37 28.07
N ALA A 181 -1.09 9.25 28.32
CA ALA A 181 -2.10 8.71 27.42
C ALA A 181 -3.33 9.64 27.30
N THR A 182 -3.77 10.24 28.40
CA THR A 182 -4.89 11.20 28.42
C THR A 182 -4.52 12.48 27.68
N MET A 183 -3.32 13.01 27.90
CA MET A 183 -2.81 14.17 27.17
C MET A 183 -2.68 13.88 25.67
N ALA A 184 -2.12 12.73 25.30
CA ALA A 184 -2.04 12.31 23.90
C ALA A 184 -3.42 12.18 23.25
N LYS A 185 -4.42 11.66 23.97
CA LYS A 185 -5.82 11.56 23.50
C LYS A 185 -6.44 12.95 23.27
N ARG A 186 -6.19 13.90 24.18
CA ARG A 186 -6.63 15.31 24.02
C ARG A 186 -5.98 15.97 22.81
N ILE A 187 -4.67 15.80 22.63
CA ILE A 187 -3.94 16.34 21.47
C ILE A 187 -4.48 15.76 20.16
N LYS A 188 -4.71 14.44 20.08
CA LYS A 188 -5.29 13.80 18.89
C LYS A 188 -6.69 14.34 18.56
N LYS A 189 -7.54 14.55 19.56
CA LYS A 189 -8.86 15.15 19.37
C LYS A 189 -8.78 16.60 18.87
N ILE A 190 -7.85 17.39 19.40
CA ILE A 190 -7.59 18.77 18.93
C ILE A 190 -7.11 18.75 17.48
N ILE A 191 -6.16 17.86 17.13
CA ILE A 191 -5.70 17.68 15.75
C ILE A 191 -6.88 17.30 14.84
N GLY A 192 -7.74 16.37 15.28
CA GLY A 192 -8.96 15.97 14.56
C GLY A 192 -9.85 17.14 14.16
N VAL A 193 -10.00 18.13 15.04
CA VAL A 193 -10.86 19.30 14.82
C VAL A 193 -10.13 20.43 14.07
N CYS A 194 -8.88 20.72 14.42
CA CYS A 194 -8.13 21.87 13.88
C CYS A 194 -7.50 21.59 12.52
N TYR A 195 -7.06 20.35 12.25
CA TYR A 195 -6.33 20.02 11.03
C TYR A 195 -7.09 20.35 9.73
N PRO A 196 -8.40 20.06 9.59
CA PRO A 196 -9.15 20.42 8.38
C PRO A 196 -9.11 21.92 8.06
N TRP A 197 -9.25 22.77 9.07
CA TRP A 197 -9.20 24.23 8.90
C TRP A 197 -7.79 24.73 8.56
N ILE A 198 -6.77 24.17 9.21
CA ILE A 198 -5.37 24.48 8.92
C ILE A 198 -5.02 24.05 7.49
N HIS A 199 -5.44 22.85 7.08
CA HIS A 199 -5.22 22.33 5.74
C HIS A 199 -5.94 23.17 4.69
N ALA A 200 -7.24 23.45 4.88
CA ALA A 200 -8.03 24.29 3.99
C ALA A 200 -7.45 25.71 3.86
N GLY A 201 -7.03 26.31 4.97
CA GLY A 201 -6.37 27.62 4.96
C GLY A 201 -5.07 27.62 4.18
N ASN A 202 -4.23 26.59 4.36
CA ASN A 202 -2.97 26.46 3.63
C ASN A 202 -3.19 26.25 2.12
N GLU A 203 -4.11 25.36 1.73
CA GLU A 203 -4.44 25.13 0.31
C GLU A 203 -5.08 26.37 -0.33
N GLY A 204 -6.01 27.04 0.38
CA GLY A 204 -6.63 28.27 -0.11
C GLY A 204 -5.61 29.40 -0.30
N LEU A 205 -4.66 29.53 0.62
CA LEU A 205 -3.59 30.53 0.52
C LEU A 205 -2.61 30.18 -0.61
N ALA A 206 -2.24 28.91 -0.78
CA ALA A 206 -1.44 28.45 -1.91
C ALA A 206 -2.15 28.73 -3.25
N PHE A 207 -3.44 28.42 -3.36
CA PHE A 207 -4.27 28.70 -4.53
C PHE A 207 -4.35 30.20 -4.84
N ALA A 208 -4.56 31.05 -3.83
CA ALA A 208 -4.59 32.49 -4.01
C ALA A 208 -3.27 33.02 -4.58
N TYR A 209 -2.12 32.55 -4.08
CA TYR A 209 -0.80 32.92 -4.62
C TYR A 209 -0.60 32.41 -6.05
N GLN A 210 -1.03 31.19 -6.35
CA GLN A 210 -0.98 30.62 -7.70
C GLN A 210 -1.84 31.42 -8.69
N LEU A 211 -3.03 31.84 -8.28
CA LEU A 211 -3.92 32.68 -9.08
C LEU A 211 -3.34 34.08 -9.29
N LEU A 212 -2.84 34.72 -8.24
CA LEU A 212 -2.16 36.02 -8.33
C LEU A 212 -0.90 35.93 -9.20
N TYR A 213 -0.19 34.81 -9.16
CA TYR A 213 0.95 34.54 -10.03
C TYR A 213 0.51 34.36 -11.50
N LEU A 214 -0.65 33.75 -11.75
CA LEU A 214 -1.19 33.63 -13.10
C LEU A 214 -1.64 34.98 -13.67
N LEU A 215 -2.21 35.84 -12.81
CA LEU A 215 -2.66 37.20 -13.14
C LEU A 215 -1.54 38.25 -13.17
N ASP A 216 -0.28 37.83 -13.05
CA ASP A 216 0.91 38.69 -13.00
C ASP A 216 0.92 39.73 -11.86
N ALA A 217 0.03 39.58 -10.86
CA ALA A 217 -0.09 40.50 -9.72
C ALA A 217 1.01 40.29 -8.66
N THR A 218 1.53 39.07 -8.54
CA THR A 218 2.62 38.73 -7.61
C THR A 218 3.77 38.05 -8.34
N GLY A 219 5.02 38.34 -7.98
CA GLY A 219 6.20 37.62 -8.49
C GLY A 219 6.48 36.28 -7.79
N PHE A 220 5.71 35.94 -6.76
CA PHE A 220 5.87 34.73 -5.95
C PHE A 220 4.77 33.72 -6.27
N TYR A 221 5.17 32.48 -6.53
CA TYR A 221 4.26 31.38 -6.86
C TYR A 221 3.65 30.71 -5.62
N SER A 222 4.36 30.72 -4.49
CA SER A 222 3.90 30.13 -3.24
C SER A 222 4.16 31.08 -2.06
N PRO A 223 3.35 30.98 -0.99
CA PRO A 223 3.56 31.79 0.22
C PRO A 223 4.90 31.51 0.90
N GLY A 224 5.39 30.27 0.83
CA GLY A 224 6.70 29.90 1.35
C GLY A 224 7.82 30.68 0.65
N LEU A 225 7.78 30.80 -0.68
CA LEU A 225 8.77 31.58 -1.43
C LEU A 225 8.73 33.08 -1.07
N HIS A 226 7.53 33.62 -0.86
CA HIS A 226 7.36 35.00 -0.41
C HIS A 226 7.94 35.23 0.98
N ALA A 227 7.65 34.34 1.94
CA ALA A 227 8.20 34.41 3.30
C ALA A 227 9.73 34.29 3.33
N LEU A 228 10.32 33.52 2.40
CA LEU A 228 11.77 33.37 2.25
C LEU A 228 12.43 34.57 1.53
N GLY A 229 11.64 35.44 0.89
CA GLY A 229 12.16 36.53 0.06
C GLY A 229 12.92 36.02 -1.18
N VAL A 230 12.46 34.91 -1.75
CA VAL A 230 13.14 34.23 -2.88
C VAL A 230 12.20 34.16 -4.07
N HIS A 231 12.69 34.61 -5.23
CA HIS A 231 11.97 34.48 -6.50
C HIS A 231 12.62 33.41 -7.38
N VAL A 232 11.83 32.78 -8.24
CA VAL A 232 12.30 31.74 -9.17
C VAL A 232 12.39 32.34 -10.57
N CYS A 233 13.53 32.15 -11.23
CA CYS A 233 13.82 32.64 -12.57
C CYS A 233 14.34 31.51 -13.47
N ARG A 234 14.22 31.66 -14.78
CA ARG A 234 14.92 30.79 -15.72
C ARG A 234 16.44 30.99 -15.62
N ALA A 235 17.19 29.90 -15.67
CA ALA A 235 18.65 29.95 -15.74
C ALA A 235 19.11 30.59 -17.06
N THR A 236 20.11 31.47 -17.01
CA THR A 236 20.66 32.08 -18.23
C THR A 236 21.58 31.10 -18.95
N GLY A 237 21.71 31.21 -20.27
CA GLY A 237 22.57 30.32 -21.07
C GLY A 237 24.03 30.37 -20.61
N GLN A 238 24.51 31.55 -20.23
CA GLN A 238 25.86 31.76 -19.69
C GLN A 238 26.07 31.03 -18.36
N GLU A 239 25.09 31.08 -17.46
CA GLU A 239 25.14 30.37 -16.18
C GLU A 239 25.16 28.83 -16.33
N LEU A 240 24.43 28.30 -17.31
CA LEU A 240 24.46 26.88 -17.64
C LEU A 240 25.84 26.46 -18.17
N MET A 241 26.45 27.29 -19.03
CA MET A 241 27.81 27.05 -19.52
C MET A 241 28.85 27.12 -18.39
N ASP A 242 28.74 28.10 -17.49
CA ASP A 242 29.63 28.21 -16.33
C ASP A 242 29.52 26.98 -15.41
N THR A 243 28.30 26.47 -15.21
CA THR A 243 28.06 25.26 -14.40
C THR A 243 28.67 24.02 -15.07
N SER A 244 28.43 23.85 -16.37
CA SER A 244 29.00 22.74 -17.16
C SER A 244 30.53 22.78 -17.18
N SER A 245 31.12 23.96 -17.37
CA SER A 245 32.58 24.13 -17.36
C SER A 245 33.21 23.84 -16.00
N ARG A 246 32.50 24.15 -14.90
CA ARG A 246 32.94 23.81 -13.54
C ARG A 246 32.94 22.30 -13.32
N ILE A 247 31.89 21.61 -13.77
CA ILE A 247 31.77 20.15 -13.68
C ILE A 247 32.86 19.49 -14.51
N SER A 248 33.10 19.94 -15.75
CA SER A 248 34.14 19.37 -16.61
C SER A 248 35.55 19.53 -16.02
N ARG A 249 35.85 20.68 -15.39
CA ARG A 249 37.11 20.90 -14.65
C ARG A 249 37.28 19.99 -13.43
N ILE A 250 36.20 19.65 -12.73
CA ILE A 250 36.27 18.72 -11.59
C ILE A 250 36.55 17.31 -12.12
N ARG A 251 35.82 16.87 -13.15
CA ARG A 251 35.99 15.56 -13.78
C ARG A 251 37.40 15.38 -14.37
N SER A 252 37.95 16.43 -14.99
CA SER A 252 39.32 16.38 -15.53
C SER A 252 40.36 16.21 -14.41
N ARG A 253 40.21 16.95 -13.30
CA ARG A 253 41.08 16.82 -12.12
C ARG A 253 40.98 15.44 -11.47
N GLU A 254 39.79 14.83 -11.42
CA GLU A 254 39.61 13.47 -10.89
C GLU A 254 40.27 12.42 -11.80
N ARG A 255 40.17 12.60 -13.12
CA ARG A 255 40.85 11.74 -14.10
C ARG A 255 42.38 11.85 -14.02
N GLU A 256 42.91 13.05 -13.76
CA GLU A 256 44.34 13.29 -13.55
C GLU A 256 44.88 12.69 -12.25
N ARG A 257 44.04 12.51 -11.22
CA ARG A 257 44.41 11.95 -9.92
C ARG A 257 44.49 10.42 -9.89
N LEU A 258 44.13 9.73 -10.97
CA LEU A 258 44.17 8.26 -11.04
C LEU A 258 45.62 7.75 -10.95
N ARG A 259 45.91 6.91 -9.96
CA ARG A 259 47.24 6.31 -9.70
C ARG A 259 47.23 4.83 -10.09
N GLY A 260 48.34 4.33 -10.64
CA GLY A 260 48.52 2.90 -10.94
C GLY A 260 49.17 2.61 -12.30
N PRO A 261 49.34 1.32 -12.64
CA PRO A 261 49.88 0.87 -13.93
C PRO A 261 48.93 1.21 -15.11
N PRO A 262 49.43 1.23 -16.36
CA PRO A 262 48.69 1.76 -17.51
C PRO A 262 47.33 1.08 -17.73
N TRP A 263 47.26 -0.25 -17.61
CA TRP A 263 46.03 -1.01 -17.80
C TRP A 263 44.95 -0.70 -16.74
N LEU A 264 45.37 -0.51 -15.49
CA LEU A 264 44.46 -0.17 -14.38
C LEU A 264 43.92 1.26 -14.53
N LYS A 265 44.75 2.20 -15.00
CA LYS A 265 44.31 3.57 -15.32
C LYS A 265 43.29 3.60 -16.45
N THR A 266 43.46 2.78 -17.48
CA THR A 266 42.49 2.68 -18.58
C THR A 266 41.15 2.14 -18.08
N LEU A 267 41.17 1.08 -17.26
CA LEU A 267 39.96 0.48 -16.67
C LEU A 267 39.24 1.45 -15.70
N GLN A 268 40.00 2.11 -14.82
CA GLN A 268 39.44 3.11 -13.91
C GLN A 268 38.88 4.30 -14.69
N GLY A 269 39.57 4.76 -15.74
CA GLY A 269 39.13 5.85 -16.60
C GLY A 269 37.86 5.52 -17.39
N THR A 270 37.71 4.29 -17.89
CA THR A 270 36.49 3.84 -18.57
C THR A 270 35.33 3.69 -17.58
N LEU A 271 35.57 3.14 -16.40
CA LEU A 271 34.56 3.05 -15.33
C LEU A 271 34.09 4.44 -14.89
N LEU A 272 35.01 5.38 -14.67
CA LEU A 272 34.70 6.77 -14.31
C LEU A 272 33.89 7.45 -15.42
N SER A 273 34.31 7.29 -16.68
CA SER A 273 33.60 7.87 -17.84
C SER A 273 32.19 7.30 -17.98
N CYS A 274 32.03 5.98 -17.78
CA CYS A 274 30.72 5.34 -17.74
C CYS A 274 29.85 5.89 -16.60
N SER A 275 30.43 6.04 -15.40
CA SER A 275 29.71 6.61 -14.25
C SER A 275 29.24 8.05 -14.49
N TYR A 276 30.08 8.89 -15.11
CA TYR A 276 29.70 10.25 -15.46
C TYR A 276 28.67 10.31 -16.58
N ALA A 277 28.77 9.43 -17.59
CA ALA A 277 27.74 9.32 -18.61
C ALA A 277 26.39 8.94 -17.98
N VAL A 278 26.37 7.97 -17.06
CA VAL A 278 25.17 7.61 -16.30
C VAL A 278 24.64 8.81 -15.53
N LEU A 279 25.49 9.58 -14.84
CA LEU A 279 25.07 10.77 -14.10
C LEU A 279 24.56 11.91 -15.01
N ASP A 280 25.16 12.11 -16.17
CA ASP A 280 24.75 13.13 -17.15
C ASP A 280 23.36 12.81 -17.73
N TYR A 281 23.10 11.52 -18.00
CA TYR A 281 21.81 11.05 -18.51
C TYR A 281 20.81 10.69 -17.40
N ALA A 282 21.22 10.68 -16.12
CA ALA A 282 20.34 10.35 -15.00
C ALA A 282 19.18 11.35 -14.88
N GLN A 283 19.44 12.64 -15.12
CA GLN A 283 18.41 13.68 -15.13
C GLN A 283 17.36 13.42 -16.23
N THR A 284 17.78 13.15 -17.46
CA THR A 284 16.84 12.87 -18.56
C THR A 284 16.13 11.55 -18.38
N GLY A 285 16.83 10.54 -17.88
CA GLY A 285 16.27 9.23 -17.55
C GLY A 285 15.22 9.33 -16.43
N LEU A 286 15.45 10.14 -15.41
CA LEU A 286 14.50 10.33 -14.31
C LEU A 286 13.21 11.02 -14.79
N ILE A 287 13.33 12.09 -15.60
CA ILE A 287 12.16 12.79 -16.15
C ILE A 287 11.35 11.83 -17.03
N ALA A 288 12.01 11.06 -17.90
CA ALA A 288 11.35 10.04 -18.71
C ALA A 288 10.66 8.98 -17.84
N ALA A 289 11.34 8.47 -16.81
CA ALA A 289 10.79 7.48 -15.90
C ALA A 289 9.56 7.99 -15.15
N VAL A 290 9.58 9.23 -14.64
CA VAL A 290 8.41 9.83 -13.99
C VAL A 290 7.26 10.02 -14.97
N PHE A 291 7.53 10.45 -16.21
CA PHE A 291 6.52 10.57 -17.25
C PHE A 291 5.86 9.21 -17.55
N PHE A 292 6.66 8.16 -17.80
CA PHE A 292 6.15 6.81 -18.04
C PHE A 292 5.38 6.28 -16.85
N PHE A 293 5.86 6.51 -15.62
CA PHE A 293 5.16 6.11 -14.42
C PHE A 293 3.81 6.82 -14.30
N LYS A 294 3.75 8.14 -14.53
CA LYS A 294 2.49 8.91 -14.47
C LYS A 294 1.50 8.51 -15.55
N MET A 295 1.99 8.22 -16.76
CA MET A 295 1.18 7.65 -17.82
C MET A 295 0.60 6.28 -17.41
N MET A 296 1.43 5.43 -16.79
CA MET A 296 1.00 4.13 -16.28
C MET A 296 -0.03 4.29 -15.15
N GLU A 297 0.24 5.15 -14.18
CA GLU A 297 -0.66 5.46 -13.05
C GLU A 297 -2.02 5.94 -13.56
N TRP A 298 -2.04 6.88 -14.51
CA TRP A 298 -3.27 7.35 -15.14
C TRP A 298 -4.00 6.22 -15.89
N TRP A 299 -3.28 5.36 -16.60
CA TRP A 299 -3.86 4.23 -17.32
C TRP A 299 -4.56 3.25 -16.37
N TYR A 300 -3.93 2.92 -15.23
CA TYR A 300 -4.47 1.99 -14.25
C TYR A 300 -5.56 2.62 -13.36
N GLN A 301 -5.41 3.87 -12.92
CA GLN A 301 -6.46 4.59 -12.19
C GLN A 301 -7.72 4.74 -13.05
N SER A 302 -7.57 5.07 -14.34
CA SER A 302 -8.73 5.17 -15.23
C SER A 302 -9.39 3.81 -15.46
N ALA A 303 -8.62 2.72 -15.48
CA ALA A 303 -9.19 1.37 -15.53
C ALA A 303 -9.97 1.04 -14.25
N GLU A 304 -9.41 1.36 -13.09
CA GLU A 304 -10.05 1.12 -11.79
C GLU A 304 -11.31 1.98 -11.61
N GLU A 305 -11.28 3.28 -11.91
CA GLU A 305 -12.45 4.16 -11.85
C GLU A 305 -13.58 3.72 -12.80
N ARG A 306 -13.24 3.21 -14.00
CA ARG A 306 -14.23 2.64 -14.93
C ARG A 306 -14.85 1.34 -14.40
N MET A 307 -14.12 0.58 -13.57
CA MET A 307 -14.60 -0.66 -12.96
C MET A 307 -15.29 -0.43 -11.59
N SER A 308 -15.03 0.69 -10.93
CA SER A 308 -15.40 0.96 -9.53
C SER A 308 -16.18 2.27 -9.33
N ALA A 309 -16.89 2.75 -10.37
CA ALA A 309 -17.78 3.90 -10.25
C ALA A 309 -18.62 3.77 -8.96
N PRO A 310 -18.40 4.62 -7.94
CA PRO A 310 -18.90 4.37 -6.61
C PRO A 310 -20.39 4.70 -6.63
N THR A 311 -21.21 3.66 -6.77
CA THR A 311 -22.54 3.72 -6.19
C THR A 311 -22.34 3.81 -4.68
N VAL A 312 -22.56 5.01 -4.13
CA VAL A 312 -22.50 5.32 -2.71
C VAL A 312 -23.67 4.59 -2.02
N TYR A 313 -23.58 3.27 -1.92
CA TYR A 313 -24.38 2.53 -0.98
C TYR A 313 -23.76 2.70 0.39
N PRO A 314 -24.57 2.89 1.45
CA PRO A 314 -24.06 2.75 2.80
C PRO A 314 -23.36 1.38 2.89
N PRO A 315 -22.17 1.30 3.52
CA PRO A 315 -21.50 0.03 3.69
C PRO A 315 -22.50 -0.93 4.35
N PRO A 316 -22.70 -2.14 3.78
CA PRO A 316 -23.66 -3.09 4.34
C PRO A 316 -23.33 -3.34 5.82
N PRO A 317 -24.34 -3.64 6.66
CA PRO A 317 -24.11 -4.03 8.05
C PRO A 317 -23.00 -5.09 8.13
N PRO A 318 -22.15 -5.07 9.17
CA PRO A 318 -21.05 -6.02 9.25
C PRO A 318 -21.70 -7.40 9.24
N PRO A 319 -21.15 -8.36 8.47
CA PRO A 319 -21.73 -9.69 8.46
C PRO A 319 -21.82 -10.19 9.90
N PRO A 320 -22.93 -10.87 10.26
CA PRO A 320 -23.06 -11.44 11.60
C PRO A 320 -21.83 -12.28 11.91
N PRO A 321 -21.36 -12.29 13.17
CA PRO A 321 -20.18 -13.04 13.52
C PRO A 321 -20.34 -14.50 13.08
N PRO A 322 -19.30 -15.10 12.51
CA PRO A 322 -19.37 -16.46 12.01
C PRO A 322 -19.78 -17.41 13.14
N LYS A 323 -20.80 -18.23 12.86
CA LYS A 323 -21.27 -19.22 13.83
C LYS A 323 -20.23 -20.32 13.95
N VAL A 324 -19.88 -20.67 15.19
CA VAL A 324 -19.05 -21.84 15.47
C VAL A 324 -19.94 -23.08 15.38
N ALA A 325 -19.41 -24.17 14.83
CA ALA A 325 -20.10 -25.46 14.84
C ALA A 325 -20.41 -25.87 16.29
N LYS A 326 -21.58 -26.46 16.54
CA LYS A 326 -22.03 -26.82 17.89
C LYS A 326 -21.05 -27.75 18.63
N GLU A 327 -20.34 -28.59 17.89
CA GLU A 327 -19.34 -29.55 18.40
C GLU A 327 -17.88 -29.15 18.08
N GLY A 328 -17.70 -27.92 17.57
CA GLY A 328 -16.41 -27.42 17.12
C GLY A 328 -15.48 -26.97 18.26
N ILE A 329 -14.24 -26.68 17.90
CA ILE A 329 -13.25 -26.10 18.83
C ILE A 329 -13.78 -24.76 19.38
N PRO A 330 -13.86 -24.57 20.72
CA PRO A 330 -14.30 -23.33 21.30
C PRO A 330 -13.31 -22.20 20.98
N LEU A 331 -13.84 -21.01 20.68
CA LEU A 331 -13.01 -19.85 20.39
C LEU A 331 -12.45 -19.24 21.69
N PRO A 332 -11.17 -18.84 21.72
CA PRO A 332 -10.61 -18.10 22.85
C PRO A 332 -11.35 -16.77 23.06
N ALA A 333 -11.48 -16.35 24.33
CA ALA A 333 -12.05 -15.03 24.67
C ALA A 333 -11.23 -13.87 24.06
N GLU A 334 -9.89 -14.03 24.03
CA GLU A 334 -9.01 -13.06 23.38
C GLU A 334 -8.87 -13.31 21.88
N LYS A 335 -9.28 -12.32 21.08
CA LYS A 335 -9.18 -12.38 19.60
C LYS A 335 -7.76 -12.49 19.08
N THR A 336 -6.71 -12.24 19.88
CA THR A 336 -5.28 -12.30 19.49
C THR A 336 -4.69 -13.71 19.57
N ILE A 337 -5.41 -14.65 20.18
CA ILE A 337 -5.00 -16.03 20.37
C ILE A 337 -5.46 -16.88 19.18
N CYS A 338 -4.63 -17.82 18.76
CA CYS A 338 -4.97 -18.81 17.76
C CYS A 338 -5.88 -19.89 18.37
N PRO A 339 -7.07 -20.18 17.81
CA PRO A 339 -7.94 -21.25 18.32
C PRO A 339 -7.33 -22.65 18.24
N LEU A 340 -6.36 -22.88 17.34
CA LEU A 340 -5.77 -24.21 17.11
C LEU A 340 -4.59 -24.51 18.04
N CYS A 341 -3.70 -23.54 18.29
CA CYS A 341 -2.52 -23.75 19.15
C CYS A 341 -2.64 -23.09 20.53
N SER A 342 -3.69 -22.32 20.79
CA SER A 342 -3.90 -21.57 22.04
C SER A 342 -2.74 -20.63 22.43
N GLN A 343 -1.93 -20.21 21.45
CA GLN A 343 -0.85 -19.24 21.61
C GLN A 343 -1.17 -17.94 20.85
N LYS A 344 -0.47 -16.86 21.18
CA LYS A 344 -0.53 -15.59 20.42
C LYS A 344 -0.22 -15.86 18.95
N ARG A 345 -1.06 -15.36 18.04
CA ARG A 345 -0.92 -15.66 16.60
C ARG A 345 0.42 -15.23 16.05
N ALA A 346 1.16 -16.18 15.48
CA ALA A 346 2.32 -15.94 14.64
C ALA A 346 1.91 -16.16 13.18
N ASN A 347 2.12 -15.14 12.33
CA ASN A 347 1.67 -15.12 10.93
C ASN A 347 0.14 -15.33 10.78
N PRO A 348 -0.68 -14.29 11.05
CA PRO A 348 -2.14 -14.41 11.01
C PRO A 348 -2.63 -14.71 9.60
N SER A 349 -3.41 -15.78 9.45
CA SER A 349 -4.02 -16.21 8.20
C SER A 349 -5.54 -16.32 8.36
N VAL A 350 -6.28 -15.70 7.46
CA VAL A 350 -7.74 -15.67 7.46
C VAL A 350 -8.30 -16.71 6.50
N ILE A 351 -9.35 -17.41 6.92
CA ILE A 351 -10.21 -18.16 5.99
C ILE A 351 -11.26 -17.17 5.49
N SER A 352 -11.18 -16.77 4.22
CA SER A 352 -11.99 -15.69 3.63
C SER A 352 -13.50 -15.91 3.78
N VAL A 353 -13.95 -17.16 3.68
CA VAL A 353 -15.37 -17.53 3.74
C VAL A 353 -15.94 -17.40 5.16
N SER A 354 -15.17 -17.81 6.18
CA SER A 354 -15.64 -17.80 7.57
C SER A 354 -15.18 -16.58 8.37
N GLY A 355 -14.18 -15.84 7.90
CA GLY A 355 -13.59 -14.72 8.63
C GLY A 355 -12.75 -15.13 9.85
N PHE A 356 -12.56 -16.43 10.11
CA PHE A 356 -11.72 -16.90 11.22
C PHE A 356 -10.23 -16.74 10.92
N VAL A 357 -9.47 -16.32 11.94
CA VAL A 357 -8.04 -16.05 11.82
C VAL A 357 -7.22 -16.99 12.69
N PHE A 358 -6.28 -17.70 12.07
CA PHE A 358 -5.40 -18.69 12.68
C PHE A 358 -3.92 -18.35 12.46
N CYS A 359 -3.01 -19.08 13.08
CA CYS A 359 -1.62 -19.12 12.61
C CYS A 359 -1.58 -19.88 11.27
N TYR A 360 -0.83 -19.38 10.29
CA TYR A 360 -0.63 -20.03 8.99
C TYR A 360 -0.29 -21.52 9.13
N THR A 361 0.72 -21.84 9.94
CA THR A 361 1.21 -23.21 10.15
C THR A 361 0.20 -24.14 10.83
N CYS A 362 -0.76 -23.58 11.58
CA CYS A 362 -1.82 -24.35 12.21
C CYS A 362 -2.91 -24.71 11.20
N VAL A 363 -3.42 -23.71 10.47
CA VAL A 363 -4.53 -23.92 9.52
C VAL A 363 -4.10 -24.68 8.27
N PHE A 364 -2.85 -24.50 7.82
CA PHE A 364 -2.30 -25.17 6.63
C PHE A 364 -2.29 -26.71 6.72
N LYS A 365 -2.38 -27.27 7.93
CA LYS A 365 -2.50 -28.72 8.14
C LYS A 365 -3.87 -29.27 7.75
N TYR A 366 -4.92 -28.45 7.84
CA TYR A 366 -6.30 -28.81 7.57
C TYR A 366 -6.75 -28.39 6.18
N VAL A 367 -6.33 -27.20 5.73
CA VAL A 367 -6.69 -26.65 4.42
C VAL A 367 -5.46 -26.10 3.73
N SER A 368 -5.20 -26.54 2.50
CA SER A 368 -4.12 -25.99 1.67
C SER A 368 -4.57 -25.74 0.25
N GLN A 369 -4.17 -24.59 -0.29
CA GLN A 369 -4.41 -24.22 -1.69
C GLN A 369 -3.42 -24.96 -2.60
N VAL A 370 -3.92 -25.45 -3.72
CA VAL A 370 -3.16 -26.05 -4.80
C VAL A 370 -3.40 -25.18 -6.05
N PRO A 371 -2.39 -24.40 -6.49
CA PRO A 371 -2.51 -23.62 -7.72
C PRO A 371 -2.71 -24.54 -8.92
N CYS A 372 -3.69 -24.22 -9.75
CA CYS A 372 -3.99 -24.94 -10.99
C CYS A 372 -4.14 -23.92 -12.13
N LEU A 373 -3.89 -24.37 -13.37
CA LEU A 373 -4.00 -23.52 -14.56
C LEU A 373 -3.23 -22.20 -14.40
N ARG A 374 -3.91 -21.05 -14.58
CA ARG A 374 -3.31 -19.71 -14.50
C ARG A 374 -3.67 -18.98 -13.21
N ASP A 375 -4.93 -19.05 -12.80
CA ASP A 375 -5.51 -18.29 -11.68
C ASP A 375 -6.55 -19.10 -10.88
N ASN A 376 -6.67 -20.40 -11.14
CA ASN A 376 -7.54 -21.30 -10.38
C ASN A 376 -6.82 -21.86 -9.15
N TYR A 377 -7.61 -22.15 -8.11
CA TYR A 377 -7.13 -22.84 -6.92
C TYR A 377 -8.05 -24.01 -6.60
N ALA A 378 -7.46 -25.21 -6.54
CA ALA A 378 -8.09 -26.32 -5.85
C ALA A 378 -7.79 -26.23 -4.35
N TYR A 379 -8.72 -26.69 -3.50
CA TYR A 379 -8.53 -26.69 -2.05
C TYR A 379 -8.45 -28.11 -1.53
N LEU A 380 -7.29 -28.47 -0.98
CA LEU A 380 -7.11 -29.75 -0.31
C LEU A 380 -7.56 -29.63 1.15
N LEU A 381 -8.52 -30.46 1.52
CA LEU A 381 -9.09 -30.60 2.85
C LEU A 381 -8.55 -31.88 3.48
N HIS A 382 -8.09 -31.79 4.72
CA HIS A 382 -7.57 -32.95 5.45
C HIS A 382 -8.11 -32.94 6.87
N ASP A 383 -8.95 -33.92 7.17
CA ASP A 383 -9.35 -34.19 8.54
C ASP A 383 -8.27 -35.05 9.22
N LEU A 384 -7.63 -34.48 10.24
CA LEU A 384 -6.54 -35.16 10.96
C LEU A 384 -7.05 -36.27 11.90
N ASN A 385 -8.35 -36.28 12.22
CA ASN A 385 -8.92 -37.24 13.17
C ASN A 385 -9.26 -38.57 12.46
N THR A 386 -9.94 -38.51 11.32
CA THR A 386 -10.32 -39.69 10.52
C THR A 386 -9.32 -40.01 9.43
N GLY A 387 -8.43 -39.08 9.07
CA GLY A 387 -7.56 -39.19 7.90
C GLY A 387 -8.31 -38.99 6.57
N THR A 388 -9.56 -38.52 6.60
CA THR A 388 -10.35 -38.25 5.40
C THR A 388 -9.75 -37.06 4.64
N VAL A 389 -9.58 -37.22 3.32
CA VAL A 389 -9.02 -36.20 2.46
C VAL A 389 -10.01 -35.85 1.35
N GLY A 390 -10.28 -34.57 1.19
CA GLY A 390 -11.13 -34.02 0.15
C GLY A 390 -10.35 -33.05 -0.74
N VAL A 391 -10.72 -32.95 -2.01
CA VAL A 391 -10.28 -31.85 -2.87
C VAL A 391 -11.49 -31.12 -3.40
N VAL A 392 -11.50 -29.80 -3.30
CA VAL A 392 -12.51 -28.93 -3.89
C VAL A 392 -11.99 -28.39 -5.22
N ASP A 393 -12.81 -28.51 -6.25
CA ASP A 393 -12.60 -27.99 -7.61
C ASP A 393 -11.21 -28.32 -8.21
N PRO A 394 -10.86 -29.61 -8.38
CA PRO A 394 -9.62 -29.97 -9.05
C PRO A 394 -9.69 -29.64 -10.55
N SER A 395 -9.18 -28.48 -10.95
CA SER A 395 -9.06 -28.08 -12.36
C SER A 395 -8.23 -29.09 -13.17
N GLU A 396 -7.13 -29.56 -12.58
CA GLU A 396 -6.17 -30.48 -13.18
C GLU A 396 -5.76 -31.53 -12.14
N ALA A 397 -5.56 -32.78 -12.55
CA ALA A 397 -5.22 -33.86 -11.63
C ALA A 397 -3.76 -33.78 -11.14
N VAL A 398 -2.81 -33.45 -12.02
CA VAL A 398 -1.37 -33.49 -11.72
C VAL A 398 -0.98 -32.63 -10.50
N PRO A 399 -1.37 -31.33 -10.39
CA PRO A 399 -1.04 -30.53 -9.22
C PRO A 399 -1.57 -31.11 -7.91
N VAL A 400 -2.77 -31.71 -7.96
CA VAL A 400 -3.41 -32.34 -6.81
C VAL A 400 -2.69 -33.63 -6.42
N ILE A 401 -2.33 -34.47 -7.41
CA ILE A 401 -1.55 -35.70 -7.22
C ILE A 401 -0.21 -35.38 -6.57
N ASP A 402 0.49 -34.35 -7.04
CA ASP A 402 1.77 -33.91 -6.47
C ASP A 402 1.62 -33.45 -5.01
N ALA A 403 0.55 -32.69 -4.72
CA ALA A 403 0.26 -32.22 -3.37
C ALA A 403 -0.07 -33.38 -2.40
N LEU A 404 -0.86 -34.36 -2.86
CA LEU A 404 -1.20 -35.57 -2.12
C LEU A 404 0.04 -36.42 -1.85
N SER A 405 0.87 -36.64 -2.89
CA SER A 405 2.07 -37.47 -2.81
C SER A 405 3.12 -36.88 -1.86
N LYS A 406 3.34 -35.56 -1.91
CA LYS A 406 4.24 -34.85 -0.98
C LYS A 406 3.84 -35.00 0.49
N LYS A 407 2.53 -35.13 0.76
CA LYS A 407 1.99 -35.28 2.11
C LYS A 407 1.70 -36.74 2.48
N ASN A 408 1.95 -37.68 1.57
CA ASN A 408 1.60 -39.10 1.69
C ASN A 408 0.11 -39.32 2.07
N LEU A 409 -0.79 -38.62 1.37
CA LEU A 409 -2.22 -38.65 1.61
C LEU A 409 -2.96 -39.44 0.52
N ASN A 410 -4.04 -40.12 0.90
CA ASN A 410 -4.93 -40.83 -0.01
C ASN A 410 -6.25 -40.06 -0.15
N LEU A 411 -6.68 -39.77 -1.39
CA LEU A 411 -7.88 -38.97 -1.66
C LEU A 411 -9.16 -39.77 -1.42
N THR A 412 -10.09 -39.22 -0.63
CA THR A 412 -11.39 -39.86 -0.33
C THR A 412 -12.53 -39.24 -1.15
N TYR A 413 -12.57 -37.91 -1.24
CA TYR A 413 -13.68 -37.18 -1.86
C TYR A 413 -13.19 -36.10 -2.84
N ILE A 414 -13.94 -35.91 -3.92
CA ILE A 414 -13.79 -34.79 -4.85
C ILE A 414 -15.08 -33.98 -4.75
N LEU A 415 -15.01 -32.69 -4.47
CA LEU A 415 -16.16 -31.81 -4.36
C LEU A 415 -16.09 -30.79 -5.48
N ASN A 416 -17.13 -30.73 -6.32
CA ASN A 416 -17.24 -29.72 -7.37
C ASN A 416 -18.33 -28.70 -7.04
N THR A 417 -17.98 -27.42 -7.11
CA THR A 417 -18.92 -26.31 -6.90
C THR A 417 -19.89 -26.16 -8.06
N HIS A 418 -19.42 -26.39 -9.30
CA HIS A 418 -20.18 -26.36 -10.55
C HIS A 418 -19.46 -27.13 -11.67
N HIS A 419 -20.11 -27.27 -12.83
CA HIS A 419 -19.67 -28.14 -13.93
C HIS A 419 -18.59 -27.58 -14.88
N HIS A 420 -18.10 -26.34 -14.71
CA HIS A 420 -17.10 -25.83 -15.66
C HIS A 420 -15.81 -26.65 -15.63
N TYR A 421 -15.15 -26.74 -16.78
CA TYR A 421 -13.99 -27.61 -16.97
C TYR A 421 -12.81 -27.22 -16.08
N ASP A 422 -12.61 -25.92 -15.84
CA ASP A 422 -11.59 -25.40 -14.93
C ASP A 422 -11.87 -25.69 -13.44
N HIS A 423 -12.98 -26.36 -13.11
CA HIS A 423 -13.28 -26.86 -11.76
C HIS A 423 -13.41 -28.39 -11.70
N THR A 424 -13.63 -29.05 -12.85
CA THR A 424 -13.94 -30.49 -12.93
C THR A 424 -12.94 -31.29 -13.76
N GLY A 425 -12.00 -30.63 -14.44
CA GLY A 425 -11.10 -31.26 -15.41
C GLY A 425 -10.22 -32.37 -14.84
N GLY A 426 -9.90 -32.31 -13.54
CA GLY A 426 -9.14 -33.34 -12.84
C GLY A 426 -9.98 -34.51 -12.29
N ASN A 427 -11.31 -34.46 -12.36
CA ASN A 427 -12.19 -35.41 -11.66
C ASN A 427 -11.93 -36.88 -12.03
N MET A 428 -11.96 -37.20 -13.32
CA MET A 428 -11.92 -38.60 -13.79
C MET A 428 -10.58 -39.27 -13.47
N GLU A 429 -9.47 -38.56 -13.69
CA GLU A 429 -8.12 -39.09 -13.41
C GLU A 429 -7.91 -39.29 -11.89
N LEU A 430 -8.35 -38.34 -11.06
CA LEU A 430 -8.26 -38.47 -9.61
C LEU A 430 -9.16 -39.60 -9.08
N LYS A 431 -10.38 -39.75 -9.64
CA LYS A 431 -11.30 -40.83 -9.31
C LYS A 431 -10.71 -42.19 -9.67
N GLU A 432 -10.18 -42.35 -10.87
CA GLU A 432 -9.56 -43.60 -11.32
C GLU A 432 -8.34 -43.98 -10.48
N ARG A 433 -7.49 -42.99 -10.16
CA ARG A 433 -6.24 -43.21 -9.43
C ARG A 433 -6.44 -43.55 -7.96
N TYR A 434 -7.38 -42.89 -7.28
CA TYR A 434 -7.55 -42.99 -5.82
C TYR A 434 -8.82 -43.72 -5.38
N GLY A 435 -9.73 -44.04 -6.31
CA GLY A 435 -11.05 -44.57 -5.98
C GLY A 435 -11.93 -43.56 -5.24
N ALA A 436 -11.63 -42.27 -5.38
CA ALA A 436 -12.33 -41.19 -4.70
C ALA A 436 -13.80 -41.07 -5.17
N LYS A 437 -14.69 -40.62 -4.27
CA LYS A 437 -16.08 -40.35 -4.61
C LYS A 437 -16.27 -38.90 -5.02
N VAL A 438 -16.86 -38.67 -6.18
CA VAL A 438 -17.15 -37.33 -6.70
C VAL A 438 -18.50 -36.87 -6.19
N ILE A 439 -18.54 -35.66 -5.67
CA ILE A 439 -19.69 -35.02 -5.05
C ILE A 439 -19.95 -33.72 -5.80
N GLY A 440 -21.21 -33.52 -6.19
CA GLY A 440 -21.62 -32.34 -6.93
C GLY A 440 -23.11 -32.06 -6.78
N SER A 441 -23.56 -30.98 -7.43
CA SER A 441 -24.97 -30.62 -7.43
C SER A 441 -25.81 -31.66 -8.18
N GLY A 442 -26.97 -32.01 -7.63
CA GLY A 442 -27.96 -32.88 -8.28
C GLY A 442 -28.47 -32.34 -9.62
N VAL A 443 -28.51 -31.02 -9.77
CA VAL A 443 -28.90 -30.35 -11.03
C VAL A 443 -27.84 -30.51 -12.12
N ASP A 444 -26.58 -30.77 -11.72
CA ASP A 444 -25.43 -30.92 -12.61
C ASP A 444 -24.99 -32.38 -12.77
N ILE A 445 -25.86 -33.35 -12.47
CA ILE A 445 -25.51 -34.78 -12.49
C ILE A 445 -24.94 -35.22 -13.85
N ASP A 446 -25.53 -34.74 -14.95
CA ASP A 446 -25.08 -35.08 -16.31
C ASP A 446 -23.92 -34.20 -16.81
N ARG A 447 -23.58 -33.12 -16.08
CA ARG A 447 -22.56 -32.14 -16.46
C ARG A 447 -21.26 -32.28 -15.67
N ILE A 448 -21.31 -32.82 -14.45
CA ILE A 448 -20.12 -33.06 -13.62
C ILE A 448 -19.56 -34.44 -13.94
N PRO A 449 -18.35 -34.54 -14.52
CA PRO A 449 -17.74 -35.80 -14.88
C PRO A 449 -17.53 -36.70 -13.66
N GLY A 450 -18.13 -37.89 -13.71
CA GLY A 450 -17.89 -38.96 -12.74
C GLY A 450 -18.58 -38.78 -11.38
N ILE A 451 -19.60 -37.93 -11.26
CA ILE A 451 -20.38 -37.75 -10.03
C ILE A 451 -20.88 -39.09 -9.46
N ASP A 452 -20.67 -39.30 -8.15
CA ASP A 452 -21.16 -40.47 -7.40
C ASP A 452 -22.24 -40.08 -6.38
N ILE A 453 -22.13 -38.89 -5.80
CA ILE A 453 -23.04 -38.37 -4.77
C ILE A 453 -23.59 -37.04 -5.26
N ALA A 454 -24.89 -37.01 -5.50
CA ALA A 454 -25.59 -35.84 -5.98
C ALA A 454 -26.33 -35.17 -4.80
N LEU A 455 -26.08 -33.88 -4.57
CA LEU A 455 -26.64 -33.12 -3.46
C LEU A 455 -27.44 -31.92 -3.94
N ASN A 456 -28.53 -31.59 -3.25
CA ASN A 456 -29.38 -30.44 -3.52
C ASN A 456 -29.27 -29.39 -2.40
N ASP A 457 -29.81 -28.20 -2.64
CA ASP A 457 -29.83 -27.14 -1.63
C ASP A 457 -30.57 -27.56 -0.36
N GLY A 458 -30.00 -27.20 0.78
CA GLY A 458 -30.49 -27.59 2.09
C GLY A 458 -30.06 -28.99 2.54
N ASP A 459 -29.46 -29.80 1.65
CA ASP A 459 -28.94 -31.12 2.05
C ASP A 459 -27.74 -30.97 3.00
N SER A 460 -27.65 -31.90 3.94
CA SER A 460 -26.50 -32.07 4.82
C SER A 460 -25.73 -33.33 4.43
N TRP A 461 -24.41 -33.22 4.32
CA TRP A 461 -23.52 -34.34 4.05
C TRP A 461 -22.38 -34.41 5.07
N MET A 462 -21.79 -35.60 5.30
CA MET A 462 -20.75 -35.78 6.32
C MET A 462 -19.37 -35.95 5.68
N PHE A 463 -18.44 -35.03 5.97
CA PHE A 463 -17.03 -35.13 5.61
C PHE A 463 -16.19 -35.48 6.84
N GLY A 464 -15.73 -36.73 6.98
CA GLY A 464 -14.84 -37.11 8.09
C GLY A 464 -15.43 -36.83 9.48
N GLY A 465 -16.75 -36.93 9.65
CA GLY A 465 -17.45 -36.59 10.89
C GLY A 465 -17.85 -35.12 11.03
N HIS A 466 -17.57 -34.28 10.04
CA HIS A 466 -18.00 -32.88 9.99
C HIS A 466 -19.24 -32.74 9.10
N GLU A 467 -20.31 -32.16 9.63
CA GLU A 467 -21.50 -31.83 8.85
C GLU A 467 -21.18 -30.69 7.88
N VAL A 468 -21.50 -30.92 6.62
CA VAL A 468 -21.35 -30.02 5.48
C VAL A 468 -22.74 -29.65 4.99
N LEU A 469 -23.08 -28.37 5.05
CA LEU A 469 -24.35 -27.86 4.53
C LEU A 469 -24.17 -27.45 3.06
N VAL A 470 -25.07 -27.96 2.21
CA VAL A 470 -25.12 -27.62 0.79
C VAL A 470 -26.01 -26.40 0.63
N ILE A 471 -25.43 -25.32 0.10
CA ILE A 471 -26.15 -24.08 -0.17
C ILE A 471 -26.17 -23.85 -1.68
N GLY A 472 -27.37 -23.82 -2.25
CA GLY A 472 -27.62 -23.46 -3.63
C GLY A 472 -27.40 -21.96 -3.86
N THR A 473 -26.43 -21.62 -4.70
CA THR A 473 -26.05 -20.25 -5.07
C THR A 473 -26.17 -20.04 -6.58
N PRO A 474 -27.39 -20.00 -7.15
CA PRO A 474 -27.58 -19.74 -8.58
C PRO A 474 -27.04 -18.36 -8.98
N GLY A 475 -26.40 -18.27 -10.13
CA GLY A 475 -25.91 -17.00 -10.68
C GLY A 475 -24.97 -17.19 -11.86
N HIS A 476 -23.74 -17.64 -11.58
CA HIS A 476 -22.67 -17.82 -12.58
C HIS A 476 -23.01 -18.90 -13.62
N THR A 477 -23.71 -19.95 -13.21
CA THR A 477 -24.25 -20.99 -14.09
C THR A 477 -25.78 -21.06 -13.97
N ARG A 478 -26.44 -21.58 -15.02
CA ARG A 478 -27.86 -21.94 -15.01
C ARG A 478 -28.02 -23.46 -14.93
N GLY A 479 -28.95 -23.94 -14.10
CA GLY A 479 -29.48 -25.31 -14.16
C GLY A 479 -30.21 -25.59 -15.48
N GLN A 480 -30.41 -26.87 -15.82
CA GLN A 480 -31.33 -27.24 -16.91
C GLN A 480 -32.77 -26.89 -16.48
N ASP A 481 -33.54 -26.37 -17.43
CA ASP A 481 -34.87 -25.74 -17.32
C ASP A 481 -34.85 -24.26 -16.91
N GLY A 482 -35.25 -23.40 -17.85
CA GLY A 482 -35.20 -21.92 -17.79
C GLY A 482 -36.08 -21.24 -16.72
N GLY A 483 -36.33 -21.88 -15.59
CA GLY A 483 -36.73 -21.24 -14.34
C GLY A 483 -35.50 -20.83 -13.54
N ILE A 484 -35.63 -19.80 -12.69
CA ILE A 484 -34.58 -19.43 -11.74
C ILE A 484 -34.45 -20.56 -10.72
N SER A 485 -33.61 -21.55 -11.00
CA SER A 485 -33.29 -22.64 -10.07
C SER A 485 -31.81 -23.06 -10.18
N GLN A 486 -31.17 -22.95 -9.01
CA GLN A 486 -29.89 -23.44 -8.49
C GLN A 486 -28.89 -24.10 -9.46
N SER A 487 -27.77 -23.41 -9.71
CA SER A 487 -26.50 -24.09 -9.96
C SER A 487 -25.33 -23.24 -9.48
N GLY A 488 -24.53 -23.86 -8.62
CA GLY A 488 -23.55 -23.28 -7.72
C GLY A 488 -23.81 -23.86 -6.34
N SER A 489 -22.98 -24.79 -5.87
CA SER A 489 -23.03 -25.26 -4.48
C SER A 489 -21.87 -24.64 -3.73
N VAL A 490 -22.13 -23.66 -2.86
CA VAL A 490 -21.14 -23.30 -1.86
C VAL A 490 -21.29 -24.32 -0.74
N VAL A 491 -20.37 -25.28 -0.72
CA VAL A 491 -20.14 -26.15 0.42
C VAL A 491 -19.73 -25.24 1.59
N THR A 492 -20.65 -25.01 2.52
CA THR A 492 -20.39 -24.12 3.67
C THR A 492 -20.42 -24.93 4.96
N ALA A 493 -19.43 -24.61 5.81
CA ALA A 493 -19.09 -25.24 7.09
C ALA A 493 -18.42 -26.61 6.97
N LEU A 494 -17.10 -26.63 7.12
CA LEU A 494 -16.42 -27.74 7.79
C LEU A 494 -16.21 -27.27 9.23
N GLY A 495 -16.97 -27.84 10.16
CA GLY A 495 -16.61 -27.76 11.58
C GLY A 495 -15.22 -28.34 11.77
N LEU A 496 -14.43 -27.81 12.70
CA LEU A 496 -13.25 -28.51 13.21
C LEU A 496 -13.64 -29.05 14.57
N ASN A 497 -13.97 -30.34 14.65
CA ASN A 497 -14.28 -31.00 15.91
C ASN A 497 -13.01 -31.22 16.77
N LYS A 498 -13.20 -31.20 18.09
CA LYS A 498 -12.14 -31.33 19.11
C LYS A 498 -11.44 -32.70 18.99
N PRO A 499 -10.10 -32.80 19.09
CA PRO A 499 -9.44 -34.09 19.17
C PRO A 499 -9.85 -34.77 20.49
N PHE A 500 -10.39 -35.99 20.41
CA PHE A 500 -10.57 -36.82 21.60
C PHE A 500 -9.19 -37.02 22.24
N SER A 501 -9.08 -36.65 23.52
CA SER A 501 -7.90 -36.89 24.34
C SER A 501 -7.59 -38.39 24.32
N ARG A 502 -6.37 -38.74 23.91
CA ARG A 502 -5.82 -40.10 24.02
C ARG A 502 -6.01 -40.61 25.44
N SER A 503 -6.65 -41.78 25.57
CA SER A 503 -6.55 -42.67 26.73
C SER A 503 -5.13 -43.17 26.90
#